data_AF-A0A060BZN0-F1
#
_entry.id   AF-A0A060BZN0-F1
#
_cell.length_a   1.000
_cell.length_b   1.000
_cell.length_c   1.000
_cell.angle_alpha   90.00
_cell.angle_beta   90.00
_cell.angle_gamma   90.00
#
_symmetry.space_group_name_H-M   'P 1'
#
loop_
_entity.id
_entity.type
_entity.pdbx_description
1 polymer ?
#
loop_
_entity_poly.entity_id
_entity_poly.type
_entity_poly.pdbx_seq_one_letter_code
_entity_poly.pdbx_strand_id
1 'polypeptide(L)'
;KPLFLVENGLGARDEIDANGEINDDYRISYLREHIKAMGDAIEDGIPVIGYTSWGCIDLVSASTGEMSKRYGFVYVDRDDAGQGTLARKRKKSFWWYKKVIASNGEDLA
;
A
#
# COMPACT_ATOMS: atom_id res chain seq x y z
N LYS A 1 11.92 -16.72 -17.30
CA LYS A 1 12.09 -15.28 -17.67
C LYS A 1 12.03 -14.47 -16.39
N PRO A 2 12.72 -13.32 -16.28
CA PRO A 2 12.57 -12.43 -15.14
C PRO A 2 11.13 -11.91 -14.99
N LEU A 3 10.67 -11.74 -13.75
CA LEU A 3 9.33 -11.23 -13.42
C LEU A 3 9.42 -9.90 -12.67
N PHE A 4 8.54 -8.96 -13.00
CA PHE A 4 8.35 -7.72 -12.26
C PHE A 4 6.91 -7.67 -11.76
N LEU A 5 6.73 -7.69 -10.44
CA LEU A 5 5.42 -7.52 -9.80
C LEU A 5 5.06 -6.03 -9.81
N VAL A 6 4.49 -5.55 -10.91
CA VAL A 6 4.24 -4.12 -11.12
C VAL A 6 2.99 -3.60 -10.39
N GLU A 7 2.12 -4.49 -9.93
CA GLU A 7 0.93 -4.12 -9.16
C GLU A 7 0.60 -5.18 -8.10
N ASN A 8 0.49 -4.75 -6.85
CA ASN A 8 -0.16 -5.47 -5.77
C ASN A 8 -0.71 -4.47 -4.74
N GLY A 9 -1.90 -4.69 -4.20
CA GLY A 9 -2.47 -3.76 -3.22
C GLY A 9 -3.87 -4.12 -2.77
N LEU A 10 -4.25 -3.60 -1.60
CA LEU A 10 -5.57 -3.78 -1.00
C LEU A 10 -6.36 -2.47 -1.05
N GLY A 11 -7.48 -2.50 -1.79
CA GLY A 11 -8.48 -1.45 -1.76
C GLY A 11 -9.38 -1.62 -0.54
N ALA A 12 -9.33 -0.68 0.40
CA ALA A 12 -10.11 -0.71 1.63
C ALA A 12 -10.56 0.70 2.03
N ARG A 13 -11.57 0.79 2.89
CA ARG A 13 -11.94 2.06 3.53
C ARG A 13 -10.96 2.35 4.66
N ASP A 14 -10.46 3.58 4.69
CA ASP A 14 -9.63 4.05 5.80
C ASP A 14 -10.47 4.85 6.78
N GLU A 15 -10.17 4.71 8.06
CA GLU A 15 -10.73 5.52 9.14
C GLU A 15 -9.66 6.45 9.70
N ILE A 16 -10.07 7.67 10.01
CA ILE A 16 -9.23 8.67 10.67
C ILE A 16 -9.58 8.63 12.16
N ASP A 17 -8.60 8.33 13.01
CA ASP A 17 -8.82 8.27 14.45
C ASP A 17 -8.91 9.66 15.11
N ALA A 18 -9.13 9.69 16.42
CA ALA A 18 -9.25 10.93 17.19
C ALA A 18 -8.00 11.84 17.17
N ASN A 19 -6.82 11.28 16.86
CA ASN A 19 -5.55 12.00 16.68
C ASN A 19 -5.31 12.41 15.22
N GLY A 20 -6.26 12.09 14.34
CA GLY A 20 -6.18 12.32 12.92
C GLY A 20 -5.37 11.25 12.18
N GLU A 21 -4.88 10.20 12.82
CA GLU A 21 -4.03 9.18 12.22
C GLU A 21 -4.85 8.12 11.47
N ILE A 22 -4.19 7.43 10.53
CA ILE A 22 -4.79 6.34 9.76
C ILE A 22 -3.98 5.09 10.06
N ASN A 23 -4.54 4.26 10.95
CA ASN A 23 -3.95 3.01 11.43
C ASN A 23 -4.37 1.85 10.52
N ASP A 24 -3.78 1.79 9.33
CA ASP A 24 -4.14 0.85 8.28
C ASP A 24 -3.43 -0.51 8.38
N ASP A 25 -3.53 -1.14 9.55
CA ASP A 25 -2.90 -2.44 9.85
C ASP A 25 -3.40 -3.56 8.93
N TYR A 26 -4.63 -3.48 8.43
CA TYR A 26 -5.17 -4.40 7.42
C TYR A 26 -4.37 -4.34 6.10
N ARG A 27 -3.93 -3.15 5.69
CA ARG A 27 -3.15 -2.95 4.47
C ARG A 27 -1.72 -3.44 4.66
N ILE A 28 -1.13 -3.15 5.81
CA ILE A 28 0.17 -3.68 6.22
C ILE A 28 0.13 -5.21 6.22
N SER A 29 -0.88 -5.82 6.84
CA SER A 29 -1.04 -7.27 6.89
C SER A 29 -1.16 -7.88 5.50
N TYR A 30 -1.97 -7.30 4.62
CA TYR A 30 -2.13 -7.79 3.25
C TYR A 30 -0.79 -7.77 2.48
N LEU A 31 -0.09 -6.64 2.50
CA LEU A 31 1.17 -6.48 1.76
C LEU A 31 2.28 -7.35 2.37
N ARG A 32 2.34 -7.47 3.70
CA ARG A 32 3.30 -8.33 4.40
C ARG A 32 3.23 -9.76 3.90
N GLU A 33 2.03 -10.33 3.84
CA GLU A 33 1.87 -11.73 3.42
C GLU A 33 2.23 -11.92 1.93
N HIS A 34 1.96 -10.95 1.06
CA HIS A 34 2.38 -11.02 -0.35
C HIS A 34 3.89 -10.86 -0.53
N ILE A 35 4.54 -10.02 0.28
CA ILE A 35 6.00 -9.85 0.25
C ILE A 35 6.69 -11.11 0.77
N LYS A 36 6.15 -11.79 1.79
CA LYS A 36 6.66 -13.11 2.22
C LYS A 36 6.58 -14.14 1.10
N ALA A 37 5.41 -14.27 0.47
CA ALA A 37 5.22 -15.22 -0.63
C ALA A 37 6.12 -14.90 -1.84
N MET A 38 6.39 -13.61 -2.10
CA MET A 38 7.40 -13.21 -3.08
C MET A 38 8.82 -13.65 -2.67
N GLY A 39 9.15 -13.55 -1.37
CA GLY A 39 10.39 -14.09 -0.80
C GLY A 39 10.53 -15.59 -1.04
N ASP A 40 9.49 -16.37 -0.71
CA ASP A 40 9.46 -17.83 -0.94
C ASP A 40 9.72 -18.16 -2.43
N ALA A 41 9.08 -17.42 -3.35
CA ALA A 41 9.30 -17.60 -4.79
C ALA A 41 10.74 -17.27 -5.24
N ILE A 42 11.37 -16.26 -4.62
CA ILE A 42 12.78 -15.93 -4.88
C ILE A 42 13.68 -17.06 -4.38
N GLU A 43 13.39 -17.65 -3.21
CA GLU A 43 14.10 -18.81 -2.67
C GLU A 43 13.97 -20.05 -3.56
N ASP A 44 12.81 -20.25 -4.18
CA ASP A 44 12.56 -21.29 -5.19
C ASP A 44 13.28 -21.03 -6.53
N GLY A 45 14.05 -19.94 -6.64
CA GLY A 45 14.89 -19.61 -7.79
C GLY A 45 14.20 -18.80 -8.88
N ILE A 46 13.03 -18.21 -8.60
CA ILE A 46 12.34 -17.35 -9.55
C ILE A 46 13.02 -15.98 -9.61
N PRO A 47 13.49 -15.53 -10.79
CA PRO A 47 14.16 -14.23 -10.92
C PRO A 47 13.15 -13.07 -10.88
N VAL A 48 12.88 -12.55 -9.68
CA VAL A 48 12.05 -11.35 -9.48
C VAL A 48 12.92 -10.10 -9.48
N ILE A 49 12.62 -9.13 -10.35
CA ILE A 49 13.42 -7.90 -10.53
C ILE A 49 12.89 -6.70 -9.74
N GLY A 50 11.68 -6.81 -9.20
CA GLY A 50 11.10 -5.74 -8.40
C GLY A 50 9.64 -5.96 -8.03
N TYR A 51 9.17 -5.09 -7.14
CA TYR A 51 7.82 -5.08 -6.60
C TYR A 51 7.35 -3.62 -6.43
N THR A 52 6.24 -3.26 -7.05
CA THR A 52 5.62 -1.94 -6.90
C THR A 52 4.17 -2.07 -6.46
N SER A 53 3.88 -1.54 -5.27
CA SER A 53 2.52 -1.51 -4.74
C SER A 53 1.62 -0.63 -5.60
N TRP A 54 0.42 -1.12 -5.94
CA TRP A 54 -0.57 -0.34 -6.67
C TRP A 54 -1.08 0.83 -5.82
N GLY A 55 -1.24 2.00 -6.46
CA GLY A 55 -1.88 3.16 -5.84
C GLY A 55 -1.16 3.64 -4.58
N CYS A 56 0.17 3.78 -4.60
CA CYS A 56 1.00 4.17 -3.45
C CYS A 56 0.60 5.51 -2.77
N ILE A 57 -0.12 6.36 -3.50
CA ILE A 57 -0.89 7.51 -3.01
C ILE A 57 -2.36 7.27 -3.37
N ASP A 58 -3.28 7.66 -2.48
CA ASP A 58 -4.71 7.52 -2.75
C ASP A 58 -5.09 8.24 -4.06
N LEU A 59 -5.85 7.51 -4.88
CA LEU A 59 -6.27 7.88 -6.23
C LEU A 59 -7.69 7.38 -6.48
N VAL A 60 -8.29 7.86 -7.55
CA VAL A 60 -9.62 7.42 -7.99
C VAL A 60 -9.52 5.98 -8.49
N SER A 61 -10.27 5.06 -7.87
CA SER A 61 -10.23 3.64 -8.23
C SER A 61 -10.68 3.42 -9.68
N ALA A 62 -10.02 2.51 -10.40
CA ALA A 62 -10.36 2.24 -11.80
C ALA A 62 -11.71 1.54 -11.96
N SER A 63 -12.08 0.66 -11.01
CA SER A 63 -13.29 -0.16 -11.11
C SER A 63 -14.58 0.61 -10.86
N THR A 64 -14.55 1.56 -9.93
CA THR A 64 -15.76 2.19 -9.38
C THR A 64 -15.72 3.71 -9.39
N GLY A 65 -14.57 4.32 -9.70
CA GLY A 65 -14.42 5.78 -9.66
C GLY A 65 -14.40 6.35 -8.23
N GLU A 66 -14.16 5.51 -7.23
CA GLU A 66 -14.25 5.87 -5.81
C GLU A 66 -12.89 6.34 -5.28
N MET A 67 -12.89 7.41 -4.49
CA MET A 67 -11.81 7.78 -3.57
C MET A 67 -11.88 6.99 -2.26
N SER A 68 -13.07 6.54 -1.84
CA SER A 68 -13.28 5.79 -0.60
C SER A 68 -12.67 4.39 -0.62
N LYS A 69 -12.42 3.84 -1.82
CA LYS A 69 -11.63 2.62 -2.03
C LYS A 69 -10.13 2.96 -2.11
N ARG A 70 -9.50 3.06 -0.95
CA ARG A 70 -8.13 3.58 -0.78
C ARG A 70 -7.09 2.48 -0.85
N TYR A 71 -5.93 2.80 -1.42
CA TYR A 71 -4.81 1.88 -1.62
C TYR A 71 -3.51 2.39 -1.01
N GLY A 72 -3.35 3.70 -0.87
CA GLY A 72 -2.04 4.29 -0.72
C GLY A 72 -1.46 4.18 0.67
N PHE A 73 -0.15 4.39 0.73
CA PHE A 73 0.59 4.74 1.93
C PHE A 73 0.39 6.21 2.30
N VAL A 74 0.01 7.02 1.31
CA VAL A 74 -0.28 8.45 1.46
C VAL A 74 -1.77 8.66 1.24
N TYR A 75 -2.45 9.10 2.30
CA TYR A 75 -3.82 9.54 2.26
C TYR A 75 -3.95 10.86 1.51
N VAL A 76 -5.03 11.02 0.74
CA VAL A 76 -5.42 12.28 0.11
C VAL A 76 -6.80 12.67 0.64
N ASP A 77 -6.89 13.89 1.19
CA ASP A 77 -8.14 14.49 1.66
C ASP A 77 -9.04 14.86 0.48
N ARG A 78 -9.76 13.84 0.00
CA ARG A 78 -10.80 13.94 -1.03
C ARG A 78 -11.81 12.82 -0.83
N ASP A 79 -13.10 13.14 -0.89
CA ASP A 79 -14.21 12.18 -0.87
C ASP A 79 -14.70 11.81 -2.27
N ASP A 80 -15.69 10.92 -2.36
CA ASP A 80 -16.28 10.45 -3.62
C ASP A 80 -17.10 11.52 -4.34
N ALA A 81 -17.57 12.55 -3.62
CA ALA A 81 -18.23 13.73 -4.21
C ALA A 81 -17.23 14.77 -4.74
N GLY A 82 -15.93 14.52 -4.57
CA GLY A 82 -14.85 15.39 -5.00
C GLY A 82 -14.54 16.53 -4.03
N GLN A 83 -15.10 16.53 -2.83
CA GLN A 83 -14.84 17.52 -1.78
C GLN A 83 -13.61 17.14 -0.97
N GLY A 84 -12.90 18.13 -0.42
CA GLY A 84 -11.69 17.95 0.38
C GLY A 84 -10.59 18.92 -0.02
N THR A 85 -9.56 19.05 0.82
CA THR A 85 -8.47 20.02 0.63
C THR A 85 -7.36 19.52 -0.30
N LEU A 86 -7.40 18.23 -0.67
CA LEU A 86 -6.29 17.51 -1.30
C LEU A 86 -5.02 17.49 -0.44
N ALA A 87 -5.08 17.81 0.85
CA ALA A 87 -3.93 17.64 1.74
C ALA A 87 -3.48 16.17 1.75
N ARG A 88 -2.16 15.97 1.87
CA ARG A 88 -1.55 14.64 1.93
C ARG A 88 -1.16 14.31 3.36
N LYS A 89 -1.47 13.09 3.80
CA LYS A 89 -1.07 12.57 5.11
C LYS A 89 -0.42 11.20 4.97
N ARG A 90 0.67 10.97 5.69
CA ARG A 90 1.32 9.66 5.77
C ARG A 90 0.47 8.75 6.66
N LYS A 91 0.08 7.59 6.16
CA LYS A 91 -0.59 6.54 6.94
C LYS A 91 0.44 5.75 7.74
N LYS A 92 0.01 4.86 8.64
CA LYS A 92 0.91 3.95 9.37
C LYS A 92 1.74 3.10 8.40
N SER A 93 1.10 2.60 7.35
CA SER A 93 1.73 1.81 6.28
C SER A 93 2.86 2.52 5.54
N PHE A 94 2.90 3.86 5.51
CA PHE A 94 4.01 4.63 4.95
C PHE A 94 5.33 4.32 5.65
N TRP A 95 5.30 4.35 6.98
CA TRP A 95 6.49 4.14 7.80
C TRP A 95 6.91 2.68 7.79
N TRP A 96 5.93 1.77 7.78
CA TRP A 96 6.18 0.34 7.59
C TRP A 96 6.85 0.07 6.24
N TYR A 97 6.31 0.57 5.13
CA TYR A 97 6.88 0.30 3.80
C TYR A 97 8.27 0.95 3.63
N LYS A 98 8.51 2.11 4.25
CA LYS A 98 9.87 2.70 4.34
C LYS A 98 10.87 1.75 5.02
N LYS A 99 10.44 1.07 6.08
CA LYS A 99 11.25 0.10 6.84
C LYS A 99 11.54 -1.14 5.99
N VAL A 100 10.51 -1.70 5.34
CA VAL A 100 10.63 -2.82 4.40
C VAL A 100 11.66 -2.54 3.31
N ILE A 101 11.58 -1.36 2.67
CA ILE A 101 12.56 -0.97 1.63
C ILE A 101 13.97 -0.86 2.23
N ALA A 102 14.11 -0.20 3.38
CA ALA A 102 15.42 0.01 4.01
C ALA A 102 16.09 -1.30 4.45
N SER A 103 15.30 -2.31 4.80
CA SER A 103 15.78 -3.66 5.15
C SER A 103 15.81 -4.61 3.95
N ASN A 104 15.57 -4.14 2.73
CA ASN A 104 15.45 -4.98 1.54
C ASN A 104 14.51 -6.19 1.73
N GLY A 105 13.37 -5.99 2.42
CA GLY A 105 12.39 -7.04 2.69
C GLY A 105 12.65 -7.92 3.91
N GLU A 106 13.76 -7.76 4.64
CA GLU A 106 14.06 -8.59 5.83
C GLU A 106 13.20 -8.24 7.06
N ASP A 107 12.88 -6.96 7.26
CA ASP A 107 12.07 -6.50 8.38
C ASP A 107 10.65 -6.14 7.94
N LEU A 108 9.76 -7.11 8.11
CA LEU A 108 8.34 -6.99 7.80
C LEU A 108 7.46 -6.74 9.03
N ALA A 109 8.05 -6.60 10.23
CA ALA A 109 7.31 -6.38 11.47
C ALA A 109 6.62 -5.01 11.46
#